data_AF-A0A2D4T704-F1
#
_entry.id   AF-A0A2D4T704-F1
#
_cell.length_a   1.000
_cell.length_b   1.000
_cell.length_c   1.000
_cell.angle_alpha   90.00
_cell.angle_beta   90.00
_cell.angle_gamma   90.00
#
_symmetry.space_group_name_H-M   'P 1'
#
loop_
_entity.id
_entity.type
_entity.pdbx_description
1 polymer ?
#
loop_
_entity_poly.entity_id
_entity_poly.type
_entity_poly.pdbx_seq_one_letter_code
_entity_poly.pdbx_strand_id
1 'polypeptide(L)'
;MLLVGTVIISALDSWEAVLTSMVLIGAGLGLLMPAVAAGASLAVGPKEQGGVSGLVSACPAAGFVLGPISGGFLYQYYQPAAGWGAVVILLIVFVATLKPLRNPAPSAA
;
A
#
# COMPACT_ATOMS: atom_id res chain seq x y z
N MET A 1 6.18 8.23 -0.30
CA MET A 1 7.45 7.48 -0.32
C MET A 1 7.33 6.21 -1.17
N LEU A 2 6.41 5.29 -0.82
CA LEU A 2 6.11 4.09 -1.61
C LEU A 2 5.93 4.37 -3.10
N LEU A 3 4.96 5.21 -3.49
CA LEU A 3 4.71 5.55 -4.89
C LEU A 3 5.97 6.08 -5.61
N VAL A 4 6.71 6.99 -4.97
CA VAL A 4 7.92 7.60 -5.54
C VAL A 4 9.01 6.55 -5.73
N GLY A 5 9.27 5.72 -4.73
CA GLY A 5 10.25 4.64 -4.84
C GLY A 5 9.87 3.62 -5.93
N THR A 6 8.59 3.26 -6.02
CA THR A 6 8.09 2.36 -7.06
C THR A 6 8.21 2.96 -8.47
N VAL A 7 8.02 4.26 -8.64
CA VAL A 7 8.26 4.95 -9.92
C VAL A 7 9.74 4.91 -10.28
N ILE A 8 10.63 5.25 -9.33
CA ILE A 8 12.08 5.28 -9.57
C ILE A 8 12.60 3.92 -10.01
N ILE A 9 12.25 2.84 -9.29
CA ILE A 9 12.70 1.49 -9.65
C ILE A 9 12.11 0.97 -10.96
N SER A 10 10.97 1.50 -11.41
CA SER A 10 10.33 1.09 -12.67
C SER A 10 10.83 1.88 -13.88
N ALA A 11 11.46 3.03 -13.67
CA ALA A 11 11.84 3.96 -14.72
C ALA A 11 13.36 4.06 -14.94
N LEU A 12 14.17 3.71 -13.94
CA LEU A 12 15.62 3.90 -13.97
C LEU A 12 16.36 2.58 -13.70
N ASP A 13 17.43 2.33 -14.46
CA ASP A 13 18.22 1.09 -14.39
C ASP A 13 19.58 1.26 -13.66
N SER A 14 19.85 2.42 -13.06
CA SER A 14 21.13 2.67 -12.38
C SER A 14 21.16 2.07 -10.97
N TRP A 15 22.33 1.61 -10.54
CA TRP A 15 22.53 1.04 -9.20
C TRP A 15 22.10 2.01 -8.08
N GLU A 16 22.43 3.29 -8.24
CA GLU A 16 22.04 4.35 -7.28
C GLU A 16 20.52 4.53 -7.22
N ALA A 17 19.82 4.40 -8.35
CA ALA A 17 18.36 4.47 -8.40
C ALA A 17 17.72 3.27 -7.69
N VAL A 18 18.29 2.07 -7.85
CA VAL A 18 17.85 0.88 -7.11
C VAL A 18 18.01 1.07 -5.60
N LEU A 19 19.18 1.53 -5.14
CA LEU A 19 19.40 1.78 -3.71
C LEU A 19 18.43 2.84 -3.15
N THR A 20 18.29 3.96 -3.85
CA THR A 20 17.41 5.06 -3.43
C THR A 20 15.95 4.61 -3.40
N SER A 21 15.50 3.88 -4.41
CA SER A 21 14.12 3.36 -4.46
C SER A 21 13.82 2.37 -3.35
N MET A 22 14.75 1.46 -3.02
CA MET A 22 14.60 0.50 -1.93
C MET A 22 14.50 1.20 -0.56
N VAL A 23 15.29 2.25 -0.33
CA VAL A 23 15.18 3.08 0.88
C VAL A 23 13.79 3.72 0.97
N LEU A 24 13.30 4.31 -0.12
CA LEU A 24 11.98 4.96 -0.16
C LEU A 24 10.83 3.97 0.01
N ILE A 25 10.92 2.79 -0.62
CA ILE A 25 9.92 1.72 -0.51
C ILE A 25 9.93 1.17 0.92
N GLY A 26 11.09 0.87 1.49
CA GLY A 26 11.23 0.38 2.86
C GLY A 26 10.70 1.36 3.90
N ALA A 27 11.06 2.64 3.78
CA ALA A 27 10.52 3.70 4.65
C ALA A 27 9.00 3.83 4.52
N GLY A 28 8.47 3.76 3.29
CA GLY A 28 7.04 3.79 3.04
C GLY A 28 6.30 2.60 3.67
N LEU A 29 6.81 1.38 3.52
CA LEU A 29 6.23 0.17 4.11
C LEU A 29 6.28 0.20 5.64
N GLY A 30 7.39 0.66 6.22
CA GLY A 30 7.54 0.79 7.67
C GLY A 30 6.51 1.74 8.31
N LEU A 31 6.14 2.80 7.59
CA LEU A 31 5.10 3.74 8.03
C LEU A 31 3.67 3.25 7.73
N LEU A 32 3.50 2.45 6.67
CA LEU A 32 2.18 1.98 6.22
C LEU A 32 1.47 1.13 7.29
N MET A 33 2.19 0.17 7.89
CA MET A 33 1.61 -0.76 8.86
C MET A 33 0.97 -0.05 10.09
N PRO A 34 1.71 0.81 10.84
CA PRO A 34 1.10 1.53 11.95
C PRO A 34 0.03 2.54 11.50
N ALA A 35 0.17 3.16 10.33
CA ALA A 35 -0.82 4.10 9.80
C ALA A 35 -2.16 3.40 9.50
N VAL A 36 -2.13 2.24 8.85
CA VAL A 36 -3.34 1.44 8.54
C VAL A 36 -3.96 0.92 9.83
N ALA A 37 -3.17 0.35 10.75
CA ALA A 37 -3.68 -0.17 12.01
C ALA A 37 -4.35 0.93 12.85
N ALA A 38 -3.72 2.11 12.98
CA ALA A 38 -4.28 3.23 13.71
C ALA A 38 -5.52 3.82 13.02
N GLY A 39 -5.47 4.01 11.70
CA GLY A 39 -6.62 4.55 10.94
C GLY A 39 -7.83 3.62 11.04
N ALA A 40 -7.63 2.31 10.96
CA ALA A 40 -8.70 1.34 11.04
C ALA A 40 -9.26 1.22 12.47
N SER A 41 -8.41 1.24 13.50
CA SER A 41 -8.89 1.18 14.90
C SER A 41 -9.66 2.44 15.31
N LEU A 42 -9.30 3.61 14.80
CA LEU A 42 -10.03 4.86 15.06
C LEU A 42 -11.35 4.96 14.30
N ALA A 43 -11.54 4.18 13.24
CA ALA A 43 -12.75 4.19 12.42
C ALA A 43 -13.91 3.38 13.02
N VAL A 44 -13.66 2.59 14.08
CA VAL A 44 -14.65 1.65 14.64
C VAL A 44 -14.72 1.68 16.17
N GLY A 45 -15.84 1.20 16.73
CA GLY A 45 -16.02 1.10 18.17
C GLY A 45 -15.30 -0.10 18.81
N PRO A 46 -15.21 -0.16 20.15
CA PRO A 46 -14.50 -1.24 20.87
C PRO A 46 -14.96 -2.66 20.52
N LYS A 47 -16.26 -2.84 20.22
CA LYS A 47 -16.85 -4.15 19.89
C LYS A 47 -16.42 -4.67 18.51
N GLU A 48 -15.94 -3.80 17.62
CA GLU A 48 -15.62 -4.12 16.23
C GLU A 48 -14.10 -4.24 15.99
N GLN A 49 -13.27 -3.91 17.00
CA GLN A 49 -11.81 -3.90 16.89
C GLN A 49 -11.24 -5.27 16.49
N GLY A 50 -11.83 -6.37 16.98
CA GLY A 50 -11.41 -7.72 16.59
C GLY A 50 -11.62 -7.99 15.10
N GLY A 51 -12.76 -7.57 14.55
CA GLY A 51 -13.07 -7.72 13.12
C GLY A 51 -12.16 -6.87 12.24
N VAL A 52 -11.93 -5.61 12.64
CA VAL A 52 -11.03 -4.71 11.92
C VAL A 52 -9.58 -5.19 11.96
N SER A 53 -9.09 -5.63 13.11
CA SER A 53 -7.75 -6.23 13.24
C SER A 53 -7.60 -7.45 12.32
N GLY A 54 -8.63 -8.30 12.27
CA GLY A 54 -8.70 -9.42 11.33
C GLY A 54 -8.56 -8.97 9.87
N LEU A 55 -9.34 -7.98 9.43
CA LEU A 55 -9.26 -7.43 8.07
C LEU A 55 -7.87 -6.83 7.76
N VAL A 56 -7.33 -6.02 8.68
CA VAL A 56 -6.00 -5.40 8.52
C VAL A 56 -4.91 -6.47 8.37
N SER A 57 -5.02 -7.60 9.06
CA SER A 57 -4.06 -8.71 8.93
C SER A 57 -4.27 -9.57 7.67
N ALA A 58 -5.51 -9.70 7.19
CA ALA A 58 -5.85 -10.49 6.01
C ALA A 58 -5.45 -9.81 4.69
N CYS A 59 -5.54 -8.48 4.61
CA CYS A 59 -5.22 -7.74 3.39
C CYS A 59 -3.78 -7.97 2.88
N PRO A 60 -2.72 -7.88 3.71
CA PRO A 60 -1.36 -8.21 3.29
C PRO A 60 -1.23 -9.64 2.77
N ALA A 61 -1.86 -10.62 3.41
CA ALA A 61 -1.81 -12.02 2.97
C ALA A 61 -2.42 -12.19 1.56
N ALA A 62 -3.58 -11.56 1.31
CA ALA A 62 -4.16 -11.53 -0.03
C ALA A 62 -3.23 -10.86 -1.04
N GLY A 63 -2.57 -9.76 -0.66
CA GLY A 63 -1.56 -9.09 -1.47
C GLY A 63 -0.36 -9.98 -1.80
N PHE A 64 0.12 -10.80 -0.86
CA PHE A 64 1.22 -11.74 -1.08
C PHE A 64 0.85 -12.91 -1.99
N VAL A 65 -0.45 -13.22 -2.14
CA VAL A 65 -0.93 -14.21 -3.12
C VAL A 65 -1.12 -13.56 -4.49
N LEU A 66 -1.87 -12.44 -4.55
CA LEU A 66 -2.21 -11.79 -5.81
C LEU A 66 -1.02 -11.08 -6.47
N GLY A 67 -0.08 -10.57 -5.66
CA GLY A 67 1.09 -9.82 -6.11
C GLY A 67 1.99 -10.63 -7.04
N PRO A 68 2.52 -11.79 -6.63
CA PRO A 68 3.36 -12.61 -7.50
C PRO A 68 2.64 -13.14 -8.74
N ILE A 69 1.35 -13.47 -8.63
CA ILE A 69 0.55 -13.95 -9.77
C ILE A 69 0.42 -12.85 -10.83
N SER A 70 -0.03 -11.66 -10.43
CA SER A 70 -0.22 -10.53 -11.34
C SER A 70 1.12 -9.96 -11.84
N GLY A 71 2.10 -9.82 -10.95
CA GLY A 71 3.44 -9.34 -11.28
C GLY A 71 4.18 -10.29 -12.22
N GLY A 72 4.14 -11.59 -11.94
CA GLY A 72 4.73 -12.61 -12.79
C GLY A 72 4.11 -12.63 -14.19
N PHE A 73 2.77 -12.51 -14.28
CA PHE A 73 2.07 -12.38 -15.56
C PHE A 73 2.50 -11.13 -16.33
N LEU A 74 2.49 -9.95 -15.69
CA LEU A 74 2.87 -8.68 -16.34
C LEU A 74 4.33 -8.70 -16.81
N TYR A 75 5.22 -9.30 -16.02
CA TYR A 75 6.65 -9.41 -16.34
C TYR A 75 6.91 -10.16 -17.65
N GLN A 76 6.05 -11.12 -18.04
CA GLN A 76 6.18 -11.86 -19.30
C GLN A 76 5.99 -10.96 -20.54
N TYR A 77 5.23 -9.87 -20.43
CA TYR A 77 4.95 -8.98 -21.55
C TYR A 77 6.00 -7.88 -21.70
N TYR A 78 6.39 -7.26 -20.58
CA TYR A 78 7.38 -6.20 -20.53
C TYR A 78 7.99 -6.18 -19.12
N GLN A 79 9.32 -6.26 -19.04
CA GLN A 79 10.04 -6.50 -17.79
C GLN A 79 9.65 -5.52 -16.65
N PRO A 80 9.57 -4.19 -16.90
CA PRO A 80 9.12 -3.20 -15.91
C PRO A 80 7.59 -3.13 -15.70
N ALA A 81 6.78 -3.87 -16.46
CA ALA A 81 5.31 -3.74 -16.41
C ALA A 81 4.72 -4.06 -15.03
N ALA A 82 5.31 -5.01 -14.30
CA ALA A 82 4.89 -5.30 -12.93
C ALA A 82 5.06 -4.09 -12.00
N GLY A 83 6.18 -3.36 -12.14
CA GLY A 83 6.44 -2.12 -11.40
C GLY A 83 5.44 -1.02 -11.75
N TRP A 84 5.19 -0.80 -13.05
CA TRP A 84 4.19 0.16 -13.51
C TRP A 84 2.76 -0.19 -13.07
N GLY A 85 2.41 -1.48 -13.02
CA GLY A 85 1.14 -1.95 -12.45
C GLY A 85 1.00 -1.57 -10.97
N ALA A 86 2.06 -1.75 -10.19
CA ALA A 86 2.09 -1.31 -8.79
C ALA A 86 1.97 0.21 -8.65
N VAL A 87 2.61 1.00 -9.54
CA VAL A 87 2.45 2.46 -9.59
C VAL A 87 0.99 2.85 -9.76
N VAL A 88 0.26 2.22 -10.70
CA VAL A 88 -1.16 2.51 -10.94
C VAL A 88 -2.01 2.21 -9.69
N ILE A 89 -1.79 1.07 -9.04
CA ILE A 89 -2.51 0.70 -7.81
C ILE A 89 -2.23 1.72 -6.71
N LEU A 90 -0.97 2.07 -6.47
CA LEU A 90 -0.58 3.05 -5.46
C LEU A 90 -1.14 4.45 -5.75
N LEU A 91 -1.23 4.83 -7.03
CA LEU A 91 -1.82 6.09 -7.44
C LEU A 91 -3.33 6.13 -7.14
N ILE A 92 -4.05 5.04 -7.46
CA ILE A 92 -5.48 4.90 -7.15
C ILE A 92 -5.71 5.00 -5.64
N VAL A 93 -4.91 4.29 -4.83
CA VAL A 93 -4.99 4.34 -3.37
C VAL A 93 -4.72 5.76 -2.87
N PHE A 94 -3.68 6.41 -3.37
CA PHE A 94 -3.35 7.79 -3.00
C PHE A 94 -4.52 8.74 -3.29
N VAL A 95 -5.08 8.70 -4.50
CA VAL A 95 -6.24 9.53 -4.87
C VAL A 95 -7.46 9.21 -4.00
N ALA A 96 -7.71 7.93 -3.69
CA ALA A 96 -8.80 7.54 -2.82
C ALA A 96 -8.64 8.10 -1.39
N THR A 97 -7.40 8.17 -0.87
CA THR A 97 -7.10 8.73 0.46
C THR A 97 -7.22 10.24 0.55
N LEU A 98 -7.18 10.97 -0.58
CA LEU A 98 -7.42 12.41 -0.61
C LEU A 98 -8.89 12.77 -0.40
N LYS A 99 -9.81 11.82 -0.53
CA LYS A 99 -11.23 12.06 -0.23
C LYS A 99 -11.37 12.39 1.26
N PRO A 100 -12.06 13.48 1.63
CA PRO A 100 -12.24 13.86 3.03
C PRO A 100 -12.80 12.69 3.82
N LEU A 101 -12.12 12.32 4.91
CA LEU A 101 -12.66 11.38 5.87
C LEU A 101 -13.96 11.97 6.40
N ARG A 102 -15.05 11.23 6.22
CA ARG A 102 -16.35 11.62 6.77
C ARG A 102 -16.20 11.60 8.29
N ASN A 103 -16.41 12.74 8.96
CA ASN A 103 -16.28 12.81 10.41
C ASN A 103 -17.04 11.65 11.06
N PRO A 104 -16.40 10.85 11.95
CA PRO A 104 -17.13 9.90 12.77
C PRO A 104 -18.23 10.68 13.50
N ALA A 105 -19.45 10.18 13.48
CA ALA A 105 -20.49 10.71 14.37
C ALA A 105 -19.95 10.65 15.81
N PRO A 106 -20.24 11.65 16.67
CA PRO A 106 -19.77 11.64 18.05
C PRO A 106 -20.13 10.29 18.67
N SER A 107 -19.13 9.56 19.18
CA SER A 107 -19.40 8.30 19.86
C SER A 107 -20.32 8.61 21.03
N ALA A 108 -21.53 8.06 21.03
CA ALA A 108 -22.32 7.99 22.25
C ALA A 108 -21.47 7.22 23.28
N ALA A 109 -21.19 7.88 24.39
CA ALA A 109 -20.36 7.42 25.50
C ALA A 109 -20.78 6.05 26.05
#